data_AF-A0A148KMS8-F1
#
_entry.id   AF-A0A148KMS8-F1
#
_cell.length_a   1.000
_cell.length_b   1.000
_cell.length_c   1.000
_cell.angle_alpha   90.00
_cell.angle_beta   90.00
_cell.angle_gamma   90.00
#
_symmetry.space_group_name_H-M   'P 1'
#
loop_
_entity.id
_entity.type
_entity.pdbx_description
1 polymer ?
#
loop_
_entity_poly.entity_id
_entity_poly.type
_entity_poly.pdbx_seq_one_letter_code
_entity_poly.pdbx_strand_id
1 'polypeptide(L)'
;MFARVYLPPFITALFGGLFIAIGISTFGDADTFDRLFVGILIFTLIICRKNIDIVSLLAIIFIQRISQELAWVGLSDSDVLKELLYCLAIIMIYALRHDPLVKWMAIIIAMAISAEIYWNISDYPAPELFWHLILLLSCLLTRYMIFSRVDLVQRYLTRTSESTNLDWIYYKLFGTTAIVQAAAIFEYLLRHILGLSQVLVIYYAYPYIVHGIATFSIWATFHESYKQLLPRLLKA
;
A
#
# COMPACT_ATOMS: atom_id res chain seq x y z
N MET A 1 23.14 -30.13 14.37
CA MET A 1 23.95 -29.15 13.61
C MET A 1 23.46 -29.01 12.17
N PHE A 2 23.31 -30.09 11.40
CA PHE A 2 22.74 -30.08 10.05
C PHE A 2 21.33 -29.45 9.95
N ALA A 3 20.37 -29.88 10.77
CA ALA A 3 19.03 -29.31 10.77
C ALA A 3 19.04 -27.79 11.03
N ARG A 4 19.92 -27.27 11.90
CA ARG A 4 19.97 -25.84 12.21
C ARG A 4 20.52 -24.98 11.05
N VAL A 5 21.34 -25.56 10.18
CA VAL A 5 22.00 -24.87 9.05
C VAL A 5 21.15 -24.95 7.79
N TYR A 6 20.53 -26.09 7.51
CA TYR A 6 19.80 -26.33 6.25
C TYR A 6 18.28 -26.08 6.35
N LEU A 7 17.69 -26.15 7.53
CA LEU A 7 16.25 -25.92 7.73
C LEU A 7 15.84 -24.47 7.45
N PRO A 8 16.58 -23.42 7.88
CA PRO A 8 16.19 -22.04 7.58
C PRO A 8 16.15 -21.68 6.08
N PRO A 9 17.16 -22.00 5.24
CA PRO A 9 17.10 -21.73 3.81
C PRO A 9 16.06 -22.61 3.09
N PHE A 10 15.89 -23.87 3.50
CA PHE A 10 14.85 -24.74 2.94
C PHE A 10 13.43 -24.21 3.21
N ILE A 11 13.14 -23.82 4.46
CA ILE A 11 11.86 -23.20 4.84
C ILE A 11 11.62 -21.92 4.05
N THR A 12 12.66 -21.07 3.92
CA THR A 12 12.56 -19.82 3.15
C THR A 12 12.24 -20.08 1.68
N ALA A 13 12.89 -21.07 1.06
CA ALA A 13 12.64 -21.45 -0.33
C ALA A 13 11.24 -22.06 -0.51
N LEU A 14 10.81 -22.93 0.42
CA LEU A 14 9.48 -23.54 0.40
C LEU A 14 8.38 -22.49 0.50
N PHE A 15 8.45 -21.59 1.48
CA PHE A 15 7.48 -20.52 1.64
C PHE A 15 7.56 -19.49 0.51
N GLY A 16 8.76 -19.20 -0.01
CA GLY A 16 8.93 -18.38 -1.22
C GLY A 16 8.17 -18.97 -2.41
N GLY A 17 8.38 -20.26 -2.69
CA GLY A 17 7.66 -20.97 -3.74
C GLY A 17 6.14 -21.03 -3.50
N LEU A 18 5.72 -21.22 -2.26
CA LEU A 18 4.29 -21.22 -1.88
C LEU A 18 3.64 -19.86 -2.13
N PHE A 19 4.27 -18.76 -1.73
CA PHE A 19 3.71 -17.42 -1.96
C PHE A 19 3.68 -17.04 -3.44
N ILE A 20 4.66 -17.49 -4.23
CA ILE A 20 4.63 -17.34 -5.69
C ILE A 20 3.46 -18.15 -6.27
N ALA A 21 3.29 -19.40 -5.86
CA ALA A 21 2.20 -20.26 -6.32
C ALA A 21 0.83 -19.68 -5.95
N ILE A 22 0.69 -19.18 -4.71
CA ILE A 22 -0.50 -18.46 -4.25
C ILE A 22 -0.75 -17.24 -5.15
N GLY A 23 0.25 -16.38 -5.33
CA GLY A 23 0.14 -15.19 -6.18
C GLY A 23 -0.31 -15.52 -7.60
N ILE A 24 0.22 -16.57 -8.22
CA ILE A 24 -0.21 -17.01 -9.55
C ILE A 24 -1.64 -17.55 -9.50
N SER A 25 -1.97 -18.39 -8.52
CA SER A 25 -3.27 -19.05 -8.43
C SER A 25 -4.45 -18.11 -8.16
N THR A 26 -4.21 -17.01 -7.45
CA THR A 26 -5.23 -16.01 -7.12
C THR A 26 -5.23 -14.84 -8.09
N PHE A 27 -4.40 -14.87 -9.14
CA PHE A 27 -4.38 -13.79 -10.12
C PHE A 27 -5.71 -13.76 -10.89
N GLY A 28 -6.35 -12.59 -10.94
CA GLY A 28 -7.68 -12.41 -11.54
C GLY A 28 -8.85 -12.57 -10.55
N ASP A 29 -8.60 -13.05 -9.33
CA ASP A 29 -9.58 -13.10 -8.24
C ASP A 29 -9.11 -12.22 -7.07
N ALA A 30 -9.47 -10.94 -7.15
CA ALA A 30 -9.06 -9.93 -6.17
C ALA A 30 -9.62 -10.21 -4.77
N ASP A 31 -10.84 -10.74 -4.69
CA ASP A 31 -11.52 -11.02 -3.42
C ASP A 31 -10.85 -12.16 -2.67
N THR A 32 -10.53 -13.25 -3.37
CA THR A 32 -9.83 -14.39 -2.76
C THR A 32 -8.43 -13.99 -2.31
N PHE A 33 -7.71 -13.21 -3.13
CA PHE A 33 -6.39 -12.73 -2.75
C PHE A 33 -6.44 -11.80 -1.54
N ASP A 34 -7.43 -10.91 -1.46
CA ASP A 34 -7.54 -9.99 -0.33
C ASP A 34 -7.85 -10.72 0.99
N ARG A 35 -8.79 -11.68 0.96
CA ARG A 35 -9.08 -12.54 2.12
C ARG A 35 -7.83 -13.28 2.60
N LEU A 36 -7.01 -13.75 1.66
CA LEU A 36 -5.74 -14.42 1.97
C LEU A 36 -4.73 -13.43 2.56
N PHE A 37 -4.60 -12.23 1.99
CA PHE A 37 -3.73 -11.16 2.48
C PHE A 37 -4.06 -10.81 3.93
N VAL A 38 -5.34 -10.52 4.21
CA VAL A 38 -5.84 -10.21 5.56
C VAL A 38 -5.64 -11.40 6.50
N GLY A 39 -5.92 -12.62 6.05
CA GLY A 39 -5.70 -13.84 6.83
C GLY A 39 -4.25 -13.99 7.27
N ILE A 40 -3.28 -13.73 6.38
CA ILE A 40 -1.86 -13.79 6.70
C ILE A 40 -1.44 -12.67 7.64
N LEU A 41 -1.96 -11.45 7.47
CA LEU A 41 -1.70 -10.35 8.39
C LEU A 41 -2.15 -10.70 9.81
N ILE A 42 -3.38 -11.19 9.97
CA ILE A 42 -3.94 -11.59 11.27
C ILE A 42 -3.11 -12.73 11.87
N PHE A 43 -2.81 -13.77 11.09
CA PHE A 43 -1.98 -14.90 11.53
C PHE A 43 -0.61 -14.43 12.02
N THR A 44 0.06 -13.56 11.26
CA THR A 44 1.37 -13.00 11.62
C THR A 44 1.27 -12.16 12.89
N LEU A 45 0.22 -11.36 13.05
CA LEU A 45 -0.02 -10.54 14.24
C LEU A 45 -0.21 -11.40 15.50
N ILE A 46 -0.92 -12.53 15.39
CA ILE A 46 -1.10 -13.49 16.50
C ILE A 46 0.24 -14.12 16.91
N ILE A 47 1.04 -14.59 15.95
CA ILE A 47 2.33 -15.23 16.22
C ILE A 47 3.31 -14.22 16.80
N CYS A 48 3.39 -13.03 16.20
CA CYS A 48 4.33 -11.98 16.57
C CYS A 48 3.83 -11.07 17.70
N ARG A 49 2.73 -11.40 18.40
CA ARG A 49 2.09 -10.55 19.43
C ARG A 49 3.01 -9.97 20.51
N LYS A 50 4.15 -10.63 20.79
CA LYS A 50 5.14 -10.19 21.78
C LYS A 50 6.18 -9.22 21.20
N ASN A 51 6.23 -9.05 19.89
CA ASN A 51 7.16 -8.19 19.19
C ASN A 51 6.43 -6.91 18.75
N ILE A 52 6.66 -5.83 19.50
CA ILE A 52 5.97 -4.55 19.26
C ILE A 52 6.31 -3.95 17.90
N ASP A 53 7.52 -4.18 17.38
CA ASP A 53 7.97 -3.59 16.13
C ASP A 53 7.20 -4.17 14.94
N ILE A 54 7.08 -5.50 14.88
CA ILE A 54 6.26 -6.17 13.87
C ILE A 54 4.79 -5.81 14.06
N VAL A 55 4.25 -5.90 15.28
CA VAL A 55 2.83 -5.68 15.53
C VAL A 55 2.40 -4.26 15.16
N SER A 56 3.18 -3.25 15.53
CA SER A 56 2.87 -1.86 15.20
C SER A 56 2.90 -1.58 13.69
N LEU A 57 3.84 -2.18 12.96
CA LEU A 57 3.90 -2.07 11.51
C LEU A 57 2.70 -2.75 10.84
N LEU A 58 2.36 -3.98 11.26
CA LEU A 58 1.19 -4.70 10.74
C LEU A 58 -0.12 -3.99 11.08
N ALA A 59 -0.20 -3.35 12.26
CA ALA A 59 -1.35 -2.52 12.62
C ALA A 59 -1.52 -1.33 11.67
N ILE A 60 -0.44 -0.64 11.30
CA ILE A 60 -0.48 0.45 10.32
C ILE A 60 -1.02 -0.04 8.98
N ILE A 61 -0.53 -1.18 8.48
CA ILE A 61 -0.98 -1.77 7.20
C ILE A 61 -2.45 -2.19 7.29
N PHE A 62 -2.85 -2.80 8.41
CA PHE A 62 -4.23 -3.24 8.62
C PHE A 62 -5.20 -2.06 8.68
N ILE A 63 -4.84 -0.97 9.38
CA ILE A 63 -5.62 0.27 9.42
C ILE A 63 -5.72 0.88 8.02
N GLN A 64 -4.62 0.88 7.27
CA GLN A 64 -4.63 1.36 5.89
C GLN A 64 -5.60 0.55 5.02
N ARG A 65 -5.61 -0.79 5.13
CA ARG A 65 -6.55 -1.63 4.37
C ARG A 65 -8.00 -1.32 4.72
N ILE A 66 -8.33 -1.27 6.01
CA ILE A 66 -9.67 -0.91 6.48
C ILE A 66 -10.09 0.47 5.95
N SER A 67 -9.17 1.45 5.98
CA SER A 67 -9.47 2.80 5.48
C SER A 67 -9.80 2.82 3.99
N GLN A 68 -9.18 1.96 3.18
CA GLN A 68 -9.45 1.86 1.75
C GLN A 68 -10.81 1.23 1.46
N GLU A 69 -11.16 0.16 2.17
CA GLU A 69 -12.47 -0.49 2.05
C GLU A 69 -13.60 0.47 2.47
N LEU A 70 -13.41 1.18 3.59
CA LEU A 70 -14.38 2.19 4.04
C LEU A 70 -14.49 3.35 3.05
N ALA A 71 -13.38 3.78 2.45
CA ALA A 71 -13.39 4.83 1.44
C ALA A 71 -14.13 4.40 0.17
N TRP A 72 -13.94 3.15 -0.30
CA TRP A 72 -14.66 2.63 -1.45
C TRP A 72 -16.18 2.67 -1.24
N VAL A 73 -16.65 2.12 -0.11
CA VAL A 73 -18.08 2.08 0.23
C VAL A 73 -18.66 3.47 0.44
N GLY A 74 -17.89 4.39 1.03
CA GLY A 74 -18.37 5.75 1.32
C GLY A 74 -18.42 6.67 0.10
N LEU A 75 -17.44 6.58 -0.80
CA LEU A 75 -17.27 7.51 -1.92
C LEU A 75 -17.95 7.08 -3.21
N SER A 76 -18.32 5.81 -3.38
CA SER A 76 -18.98 5.34 -4.61
C SER A 76 -20.26 6.11 -4.91
N ASP A 77 -21.04 6.44 -3.87
CA ASP A 77 -22.42 6.90 -4.02
C ASP A 77 -22.60 8.41 -3.75
N SER A 78 -21.55 9.15 -3.37
CA SER A 78 -21.67 10.53 -2.92
C SER A 78 -20.71 11.50 -3.60
N ASP A 79 -21.24 12.41 -4.43
CA ASP A 79 -20.44 13.43 -5.12
C ASP A 79 -19.87 14.49 -4.17
N VAL A 80 -20.58 14.82 -3.10
CA VAL A 80 -20.09 15.74 -2.06
C VAL A 80 -18.83 15.19 -1.39
N LEU A 81 -18.78 13.89 -1.13
CA LEU A 81 -17.58 13.26 -0.55
C LEU A 81 -16.41 13.26 -1.53
N LYS A 82 -16.66 13.17 -2.84
CA LYS A 82 -15.63 13.27 -3.89
C LYS A 82 -15.02 14.67 -3.92
N GLU A 83 -15.83 15.73 -3.83
CA GLU A 83 -15.32 17.11 -3.76
C GLU A 83 -14.47 17.34 -2.50
N LEU A 84 -14.95 16.87 -1.34
CA LEU A 84 -14.22 16.95 -0.08
C LEU A 84 -12.88 16.18 -0.12
N LEU A 85 -12.81 15.08 -0.87
CA LEU A 85 -11.57 14.33 -1.09
C LEU A 85 -10.50 15.20 -1.78
N TYR A 86 -10.86 16.00 -2.78
CA TYR A 86 -9.90 16.88 -3.44
C TYR A 86 -9.39 17.98 -2.51
N CYS A 87 -10.25 18.54 -1.65
CA CYS A 87 -9.83 19.45 -0.57
C CYS A 87 -8.88 18.76 0.41
N LEU A 88 -9.20 17.53 0.83
CA LEU A 88 -8.35 16.72 1.69
C LEU A 88 -6.99 16.42 1.05
N ALA A 89 -6.95 16.21 -0.27
CA ALA A 89 -5.71 15.97 -1.01
C ALA A 89 -4.75 17.15 -0.88
N ILE A 90 -5.25 18.39 -0.99
CA ILE A 90 -4.46 19.62 -0.82
C ILE A 90 -3.90 19.71 0.61
N ILE A 91 -4.74 19.45 1.61
CA ILE A 91 -4.34 19.46 3.02
C ILE A 91 -3.23 18.42 3.26
N MET A 92 -3.39 17.21 2.71
CA MET A 92 -2.43 16.12 2.85
C MET A 92 -1.09 16.44 2.18
N ILE A 93 -1.08 17.05 0.99
CA ILE A 93 0.15 17.51 0.34
C ILE A 93 0.91 18.48 1.25
N TYR A 94 0.19 19.44 1.86
CA TYR A 94 0.81 20.42 2.76
C TYR A 94 1.35 19.77 4.03
N ALA A 95 0.59 18.85 4.64
CA ALA A 95 0.98 18.14 5.86
C ALA A 95 2.19 17.21 5.62
N LEU A 96 2.24 16.55 4.47
CA LEU A 96 3.26 15.55 4.12
C LEU A 96 4.42 16.11 3.29
N ARG A 97 4.55 17.45 3.18
CA ARG A 97 5.54 18.16 2.35
C ARG A 97 7.02 17.77 2.56
N HIS A 98 7.31 17.10 3.68
CA HIS A 98 8.65 16.66 4.04
C HIS A 98 9.12 15.44 3.23
N ASP A 99 8.21 14.60 2.72
CA ASP A 99 8.57 13.48 1.86
C ASP A 99 8.84 14.01 0.43
N PRO A 100 10.03 13.77 -0.17
CA PRO A 100 10.34 14.22 -1.51
C PRO A 100 9.37 13.67 -2.58
N LEU A 101 8.80 12.48 -2.36
CA LEU A 101 7.83 11.90 -3.29
C LEU A 101 6.56 12.76 -3.37
N VAL A 102 6.13 13.34 -2.24
CA VAL A 102 4.91 14.17 -2.17
C VAL A 102 5.02 15.39 -3.08
N LYS A 103 6.21 15.96 -3.25
CA LYS A 103 6.43 17.11 -4.14
C LYS A 103 6.14 16.78 -5.60
N TRP A 104 6.55 15.59 -6.05
CA TRP A 104 6.23 15.11 -7.38
C TRP A 104 4.74 14.76 -7.52
N MET A 105 4.17 14.10 -6.50
CA MET A 105 2.76 13.74 -6.49
C MET A 105 1.84 14.97 -6.43
N ALA A 106 2.29 16.07 -5.83
CA ALA A 106 1.54 17.32 -5.78
C ALA A 106 1.25 17.89 -7.17
N ILE A 107 2.19 17.75 -8.11
CA ILE A 107 2.00 18.19 -9.50
C ILE A 107 0.86 17.38 -10.15
N ILE A 108 0.89 16.05 -10.00
CA ILE A 108 -0.14 15.16 -10.54
C ILE A 108 -1.52 15.44 -9.91
N ILE A 109 -1.57 15.66 -8.60
CA ILE A 109 -2.81 15.99 -7.88
C ILE A 109 -3.34 17.35 -8.34
N ALA A 110 -2.47 18.36 -8.51
CA ALA A 110 -2.87 19.67 -9.02
C ALA A 110 -3.44 19.58 -10.44
N MET A 111 -2.84 18.75 -11.31
CA MET A 111 -3.38 18.47 -12.64
C MET A 111 -4.74 17.78 -12.56
N ALA A 112 -4.91 16.78 -11.68
CA ALA A 112 -6.17 16.08 -11.49
C ALA A 112 -7.30 17.00 -11.00
N ILE A 113 -7.02 17.86 -10.02
CA ILE A 113 -7.98 18.87 -9.51
C ILE A 113 -8.37 19.84 -10.64
N SER A 114 -7.39 20.31 -11.41
CA SER A 114 -7.64 21.23 -12.52
C SER A 114 -8.51 20.58 -13.61
N ALA A 115 -8.28 19.29 -13.89
CA ALA A 115 -9.06 18.52 -14.86
C ALA A 115 -10.50 18.31 -14.40
N GLU A 116 -10.73 18.00 -13.13
CA GLU A 116 -12.08 17.86 -12.56
C GLU A 116 -12.86 19.17 -12.62
N ILE A 117 -12.21 20.29 -12.25
CA ILE A 117 -12.84 21.61 -12.36
C ILE A 117 -13.22 21.88 -13.83
N TYR A 118 -12.32 21.56 -14.77
CA TYR A 118 -12.59 21.73 -16.19
C TYR A 118 -13.76 20.86 -16.67
N TRP A 119 -13.81 19.59 -16.27
CA TRP A 119 -14.89 18.68 -16.67
C TRP A 119 -16.23 19.07 -16.09
N ASN A 120 -16.27 19.49 -14.82
CA ASN A 120 -17.48 20.01 -14.18
C ASN A 120 -18.00 21.28 -14.86
N ILE A 121 -17.12 22.16 -15.34
CA ILE A 121 -17.54 23.36 -16.10
C ILE A 121 -18.03 23.00 -17.51
N SER A 122 -17.45 21.95 -18.11
CA SER A 122 -17.71 21.57 -19.51
C SER A 122 -18.82 20.54 -19.67
N ASP A 123 -19.48 20.13 -18.58
CA ASP A 123 -20.43 19.00 -18.52
C ASP A 123 -19.87 17.71 -19.15
N TYR A 124 -18.55 17.52 -19.07
CA TYR A 124 -17.89 16.33 -19.59
C TYR A 124 -18.13 15.17 -18.61
N PRO A 125 -18.48 13.96 -19.08
CA PRO A 125 -18.63 12.80 -18.20
C PRO A 125 -17.28 12.44 -17.59
N ALA A 126 -17.03 12.94 -16.37
CA ALA A 126 -15.76 12.83 -15.68
C ALA A 126 -15.46 11.35 -15.37
N PRO A 127 -14.28 10.83 -15.73
CA PRO A 127 -13.84 9.50 -15.33
C PRO A 127 -13.60 9.43 -13.81
N GLU A 128 -13.67 8.23 -13.24
CA GLU A 128 -13.50 7.97 -11.79
C GLU A 128 -12.03 8.10 -11.31
N LEU A 129 -11.44 9.29 -11.43
CA LEU A 129 -10.09 9.59 -10.94
C LEU A 129 -9.98 9.50 -9.41
N PHE A 130 -11.09 9.73 -8.71
CA PHE A 130 -11.14 9.80 -7.25
C PHE A 130 -10.60 8.53 -6.59
N TRP A 131 -10.78 7.35 -7.20
CA TRP A 131 -10.30 6.10 -6.62
C TRP A 131 -8.77 6.02 -6.61
N HIS A 132 -8.12 6.29 -7.74
CA HIS A 132 -6.67 6.35 -7.81
C HIS A 132 -6.09 7.43 -6.90
N LEU A 133 -6.81 8.55 -6.73
CA LEU A 133 -6.43 9.60 -5.80
C LEU A 133 -6.46 9.12 -4.34
N ILE A 134 -7.51 8.42 -3.91
CA ILE A 134 -7.58 7.83 -2.55
C ILE A 134 -6.43 6.87 -2.32
N LEU A 135 -6.16 5.98 -3.28
CA LEU A 135 -5.07 5.01 -3.18
C LEU A 135 -3.71 5.71 -3.07
N LEU A 136 -3.48 6.75 -3.88
CA LEU A 136 -2.27 7.57 -3.82
C LEU A 136 -2.11 8.23 -2.44
N LEU A 137 -3.14 8.92 -1.98
CA LEU A 137 -3.18 9.61 -0.68
C LEU A 137 -2.96 8.63 0.50
N SER A 138 -3.61 7.47 0.45
CA SER A 138 -3.45 6.40 1.42
C SER A 138 -2.01 5.87 1.45
N CYS A 139 -1.37 5.70 0.29
CA CYS A 139 0.04 5.30 0.22
C CYS A 139 0.98 6.34 0.83
N LEU A 140 0.77 7.64 0.56
CA LEU A 140 1.58 8.72 1.12
C LEU A 140 1.42 8.82 2.64
N LEU A 141 0.18 8.75 3.13
CA LEU A 141 -0.10 8.74 4.56
C LEU A 141 0.55 7.54 5.26
N THR A 142 0.47 6.37 4.65
CA THR A 142 1.04 5.13 5.22
C THR A 142 2.55 5.17 5.25
N ARG A 143 3.21 5.70 4.20
CA ARG A 143 4.66 5.96 4.23
C ARG A 143 5.07 6.86 5.39
N TYR A 144 4.31 7.93 5.61
CA TYR A 144 4.56 8.83 6.74
C TYR A 144 4.38 8.13 8.09
N MET A 145 3.33 7.32 8.25
CA MET A 145 3.10 6.53 9.46
C MET A 145 4.22 5.50 9.71
N ILE A 146 4.70 4.83 8.66
CA ILE A 146 5.81 3.88 8.76
C ILE A 146 7.10 4.61 9.18
N PHE A 147 7.39 5.75 8.56
CA PHE A 147 8.57 6.55 8.88
C PHE A 147 8.54 7.06 10.32
N SER A 148 7.37 7.50 10.80
CA SER A 148 7.20 8.00 12.17
C SER A 148 6.87 6.91 13.20
N ARG A 149 6.78 5.63 12.79
CA ARG A 149 6.30 4.52 13.63
C ARG A 149 7.03 4.42 14.96
N VAL A 150 8.36 4.51 14.95
CA VAL A 150 9.17 4.36 16.17
C VAL A 150 8.81 5.45 17.20
N ASP A 151 8.68 6.70 16.77
CA ASP A 151 8.28 7.81 17.64
C ASP A 151 6.83 7.64 18.13
N LEU A 152 5.91 7.25 17.23
CA LEU A 152 4.51 6.98 17.58
C LEU A 152 4.39 5.90 18.66
N VAL A 153 5.11 4.78 18.51
CA VAL A 153 5.09 3.68 19.48
C VAL A 153 5.69 4.11 20.82
N GLN A 154 6.82 4.83 20.82
CA GLN A 154 7.45 5.29 22.05
C GLN A 154 6.57 6.30 22.79
N ARG A 155 5.92 7.22 22.07
CA ARG A 155 5.08 8.27 22.65
C ARG A 155 3.72 7.74 23.14
N TYR A 156 3.04 6.88 22.37
CA TYR A 156 1.67 6.46 22.70
C TYR A 156 1.57 5.10 23.39
N LEU A 157 2.49 4.18 23.12
CA LEU A 157 2.46 2.82 23.70
C LEU A 157 3.50 2.63 24.81
N THR A 158 4.29 3.66 25.12
CA THR A 158 5.33 3.68 26.17
C THR A 158 6.27 2.47 26.15
N ARG A 159 6.48 1.90 24.95
CA ARG A 159 7.36 0.76 24.70
C ARG A 159 8.56 1.19 23.89
N THR A 160 9.71 0.61 24.17
CA THR A 160 10.88 0.75 23.31
C THR A 160 10.59 0.06 21.99
N SER A 161 10.80 0.80 20.91
CA SER A 161 10.64 0.32 19.55
C SER A 161 11.88 0.67 18.75
N GLU A 162 12.25 -0.22 17.85
CA GLU A 162 13.39 -0.07 16.97
C GLU A 162 12.93 -0.15 15.51
N SER A 163 13.70 0.48 14.63
CA SER A 163 13.49 0.37 13.18
C SER A 163 13.85 -1.04 12.71
N THR A 164 12.98 -1.63 11.91
CA THR A 164 13.14 -2.97 11.35
C THR A 164 13.35 -2.89 9.84
N ASN A 165 13.96 -3.93 9.26
CA ASN A 165 14.07 -4.01 7.79
C ASN A 165 12.70 -4.01 7.10
N LEU A 166 11.68 -4.54 7.77
CA LEU A 166 10.31 -4.57 7.25
C LEU A 166 9.73 -3.16 7.08
N ASP A 167 10.10 -2.21 7.95
CA ASP A 167 9.72 -0.79 7.79
C ASP A 167 10.23 -0.23 6.46
N TRP A 168 11.49 -0.50 6.14
CA TRP A 168 12.11 -0.03 4.91
C TRP A 168 11.51 -0.67 3.66
N ILE A 169 11.23 -1.98 3.73
CA ILE A 169 10.56 -2.71 2.65
C ILE A 169 9.19 -2.08 2.37
N TYR A 170 8.35 -1.93 3.39
CA TYR A 170 7.02 -1.34 3.22
C TYR A 170 7.06 0.13 2.81
N TYR A 171 7.98 0.92 3.38
CA TYR A 171 8.20 2.30 2.97
C TYR A 171 8.44 2.38 1.45
N LYS A 172 9.31 1.51 0.91
CA LYS A 172 9.56 1.43 -0.54
C LYS A 172 8.35 0.94 -1.31
N LEU A 173 7.69 -0.13 -0.87
CA LEU A 173 6.53 -0.70 -1.57
C LEU A 173 5.39 0.31 -1.71
N PHE A 174 5.03 1.02 -0.63
CA PHE A 174 4.04 2.09 -0.72
C PHE A 174 4.50 3.26 -1.59
N GLY A 175 5.81 3.51 -1.68
CA GLY A 175 6.36 4.49 -2.62
C GLY A 175 6.16 4.08 -4.07
N THR A 176 6.49 2.82 -4.38
CA THR A 176 6.28 2.24 -5.70
C THR A 176 4.79 2.22 -6.06
N THR A 177 3.91 1.82 -5.14
CA THR A 177 2.46 1.85 -5.36
C THR A 177 1.98 3.27 -5.62
N ALA A 178 2.44 4.27 -4.85
CA ALA A 178 2.10 5.67 -5.09
C ALA A 178 2.51 6.14 -6.50
N ILE A 179 3.71 5.76 -6.96
CA ILE A 179 4.16 6.05 -8.33
C ILE A 179 3.24 5.40 -9.37
N VAL A 180 2.81 4.15 -9.15
CA VAL A 180 1.89 3.44 -10.05
C VAL A 180 0.52 4.13 -10.09
N GLN A 181 -0.03 4.55 -8.95
CA GLN A 181 -1.30 5.29 -8.91
C GLN A 181 -1.17 6.64 -9.62
N ALA A 182 -0.07 7.36 -9.42
CA ALA A 182 0.18 8.62 -10.11
C ALA A 182 0.35 8.45 -11.61
N ALA A 183 1.02 7.38 -12.06
CA ALA A 183 1.13 7.03 -13.46
C ALA A 183 -0.24 6.69 -14.07
N ALA A 184 -1.11 6.01 -13.32
CA ALA A 184 -2.48 5.75 -13.74
C ALA A 184 -3.25 7.06 -13.91
N ILE A 185 -3.26 7.95 -12.90
CA ILE A 185 -3.89 9.28 -13.00
C ILE A 185 -3.35 10.04 -14.21
N PHE A 186 -2.04 10.07 -14.40
CA PHE A 186 -1.41 10.77 -15.52
C PHE A 186 -1.84 10.20 -16.88
N GLU A 187 -1.82 8.87 -17.06
CA GLU A 187 -2.32 8.23 -18.28
C GLU A 187 -3.79 8.56 -18.53
N TYR A 188 -4.62 8.52 -17.48
CA TYR A 188 -6.04 8.90 -17.58
C TYR A 188 -6.21 10.34 -18.04
N LEU A 189 -5.45 11.29 -17.48
CA LEU A 189 -5.48 12.70 -17.89
C LEU A 189 -5.05 12.87 -19.35
N LEU A 190 -3.99 12.19 -19.79
CA LEU A 190 -3.54 12.24 -21.20
C LEU A 190 -4.64 11.78 -22.17
N ARG A 191 -5.36 10.71 -21.83
CA ARG A 191 -6.42 10.16 -22.68
C ARG A 191 -7.58 11.14 -22.87
N HIS A 192 -8.00 11.81 -21.79
CA HIS A 192 -9.22 12.61 -21.78
C HIS A 192 -9.00 14.09 -22.11
N ILE A 193 -7.80 14.63 -21.84
CA ILE A 193 -7.46 16.02 -22.15
C ILE A 193 -6.86 16.14 -23.56
N LEU A 194 -5.94 15.24 -23.94
CA LEU A 194 -5.24 15.31 -25.23
C LEU A 194 -5.87 14.41 -26.31
N GLY A 195 -6.96 13.69 -25.99
CA GLY A 195 -7.62 12.78 -26.93
C GLY A 195 -6.79 11.56 -27.31
N LEU A 196 -5.74 11.23 -26.54
CA LEU A 196 -4.83 10.11 -26.78
C LEU A 196 -5.45 8.77 -26.35
N SER A 197 -6.59 8.42 -26.93
CA SER A 197 -7.40 7.25 -26.55
C SER A 197 -6.66 5.90 -26.62
N GLN A 198 -5.59 5.83 -27.41
CA GLN A 198 -4.76 4.63 -27.62
C GLN A 198 -3.71 4.38 -26.52
N VAL A 199 -3.48 5.34 -25.62
CA VAL A 199 -2.51 5.18 -24.53
C VAL A 199 -3.16 4.37 -23.40
N LEU A 200 -2.81 3.09 -23.30
CA LEU A 200 -3.37 2.13 -22.34
C LEU A 200 -2.28 1.31 -21.62
N VAL A 201 -1.06 1.84 -21.56
CA VAL A 201 0.12 1.10 -21.10
C VAL A 201 0.00 0.77 -19.61
N ILE A 202 -0.26 1.79 -18.79
CA ILE A 202 -0.46 1.63 -17.36
C ILE A 202 -1.75 0.88 -17.10
N TYR A 203 -2.83 1.17 -17.83
CA TYR A 203 -4.09 0.45 -17.71
C TYR A 203 -3.91 -1.07 -17.82
N TYR A 204 -3.17 -1.56 -18.82
CA TYR A 204 -2.91 -3.00 -18.97
C TYR A 204 -1.89 -3.54 -17.97
N ALA A 205 -0.87 -2.77 -17.59
CA ALA A 205 0.16 -3.21 -16.66
C ALA A 205 -0.30 -3.19 -15.19
N TYR A 206 -1.28 -2.36 -14.86
CA TYR A 206 -1.69 -2.03 -13.48
C TYR A 206 -2.03 -3.27 -12.64
N PRO A 207 -2.90 -4.21 -13.09
CA PRO A 207 -3.26 -5.38 -12.29
C PRO A 207 -2.04 -6.24 -11.97
N TYR A 208 -1.13 -6.44 -12.93
CA TYR A 208 0.08 -7.23 -12.75
C TYR A 208 1.05 -6.59 -11.75
N ILE A 209 1.25 -5.27 -11.84
CA ILE A 209 2.16 -4.53 -10.97
C ILE A 209 1.62 -4.54 -9.53
N VAL A 210 0.34 -4.18 -9.34
CA VAL A 210 -0.27 -4.12 -8.01
C VAL A 210 -0.33 -5.51 -7.37
N HIS A 211 -0.68 -6.54 -8.13
CA HIS A 211 -0.70 -7.92 -7.63
C HIS A 211 0.71 -8.43 -7.27
N GLY A 212 1.71 -8.10 -8.08
CA GLY A 212 3.11 -8.41 -7.80
C GLY A 212 3.61 -7.74 -6.52
N ILE A 213 3.30 -6.45 -6.34
CA ILE A 213 3.62 -5.70 -5.12
C ILE A 213 2.95 -6.34 -3.91
N ALA A 214 1.66 -6.67 -4.01
CA ALA A 214 0.92 -7.24 -2.89
C ALA A 214 1.41 -8.65 -2.52
N THR A 215 1.70 -9.50 -3.52
CA THR A 215 2.29 -10.83 -3.31
C THR A 215 3.66 -10.72 -2.63
N PHE A 216 4.49 -9.79 -3.09
CA PHE A 216 5.79 -9.53 -2.46
C PHE A 216 5.65 -9.00 -1.03
N SER A 217 4.62 -8.19 -0.76
CA SER A 217 4.34 -7.64 0.58
C SER A 217 4.02 -8.75 1.59
N ILE A 218 3.20 -9.73 1.18
CA ILE A 218 2.90 -10.94 1.97
C ILE A 218 4.18 -11.70 2.27
N TRP A 219 4.95 -12.00 1.22
CA TRP A 219 6.21 -12.76 1.36
C TRP A 219 7.19 -12.05 2.30
N ALA A 220 7.39 -10.74 2.13
CA ALA A 220 8.31 -9.95 2.95
C ALA A 220 7.87 -9.93 4.41
N THR A 221 6.57 -9.80 4.67
CA THR A 221 5.99 -9.87 6.01
C THR A 221 6.29 -11.18 6.69
N PHE A 222 6.03 -12.29 6.00
CA PHE A 222 6.28 -13.61 6.53
C PHE A 222 7.78 -13.85 6.75
N HIS A 223 8.61 -13.51 5.77
CA HIS A 223 10.06 -13.74 5.80
C HIS A 223 10.75 -12.99 6.95
N GLU A 224 10.50 -11.69 7.09
CA GLU A 224 11.10 -10.88 8.15
C GLU A 224 10.55 -11.26 9.53
N SER A 225 9.26 -11.58 9.63
CA SER A 225 8.66 -12.05 10.88
C SER A 225 9.27 -13.38 11.33
N TYR A 226 9.44 -14.32 10.39
CA TYR A 226 10.07 -15.62 10.66
C TYR A 226 11.53 -15.46 11.09
N LYS A 227 12.30 -14.59 10.43
CA LYS A 227 13.70 -14.31 10.79
C LYS A 227 13.86 -13.81 12.22
N GLN A 228 12.90 -13.02 12.72
CA GLN A 228 12.90 -12.53 14.09
C GLN A 228 12.43 -13.57 15.12
N LEU A 229 11.61 -14.55 14.71
CA LEU A 229 11.12 -15.64 15.57
C LEU A 229 12.08 -16.82 15.67
N LEU A 230 12.83 -17.12 14.60
CA LEU A 230 13.72 -18.27 14.50
C LEU A 230 14.73 -18.38 15.67
N PRO A 231 15.39 -17.30 16.14
CA PRO A 231 16.31 -17.39 17.28
C PRO A 231 15.62 -17.75 18.60
N ARG A 232 14.32 -17.48 18.74
CA ARG A 232 13.53 -17.84 19.94
C ARG A 232 13.10 -19.30 19.90
N LEU A 233 12.70 -19.79 18.73
CA LEU A 233 12.33 -21.19 18.52
C LEU A 233 13.53 -22.14 18.64
N LEU A 234 14.71 -21.70 18.21
CA LEU A 234 15.94 -22.50 18.29
C LEU A 234 16.60 -22.50 19.68
N LYS A 235 16.07 -21.74 20.66
CA LYS A 235 16.54 -21.72 22.06
C LYS A 235 15.64 -22.55 23.00
N ALA A 236 14.44 -22.91 22.55
CA ALA A 236 13.56 -23.86 23.21
C ALA A 236 13.96 -25.29 22.80
#